data_AF-A0A7S0T1Z8-F1
#
_entry.id   AF-A0A7S0T1Z8-F1
#
_cell.length_a   1.000
_cell.length_b   1.000
_cell.length_c   1.000
_cell.angle_alpha   90.00
_cell.angle_beta   90.00
_cell.angle_gamma   90.00
#
_symmetry.space_group_name_H-M   'P 1'
#
loop_
_entity.id
_entity.type
_entity.pdbx_description
1 polymer ?
#
loop_
_entity_poly.entity_id
_entity_poly.type
_entity_poly.pdbx_seq_one_letter_code
_entity_poly.pdbx_strand_id
1 'polypeptide(L)'
;RYPPPTMFRAAFSRCYTTNSPPLVRSWKGSGRTRNAAVIRHPHRHHRHVSPTATTASATPARMDFLDENDFNSMIDAMKTYDEQRDTVIKRSRDVTKASKVAIYCLHRGELEKADAQITEAAAIADELWPIVEANATLRHGSYAAGLEEYAEAAVFAHFVKTGNLLPSAQLPRCDRDEYLGGVLDFTGELNRYCIAKATVRDVEAVTKCRDIVDALMGIFLRFDFRNGALRKKYDALKYTLKKMENTLYELSLTSAAAKRSREDAGMDADDEGVGG
;
A
#
# COMPACT_ATOMS: atom_id res chain seq x y z
N ARG A 1 -29.11 -41.40 30.12
CA ARG A 1 -28.72 -41.99 28.82
C ARG A 1 -28.17 -40.85 27.96
N TYR A 2 -26.86 -40.84 27.72
CA TYR A 2 -26.07 -39.93 26.87
C TYR A 2 -26.30 -40.20 25.35
N PRO A 3 -25.75 -39.44 24.38
CA PRO A 3 -24.90 -38.23 24.51
C PRO A 3 -25.26 -37.03 23.59
N PRO A 4 -24.53 -35.88 23.71
CA PRO A 4 -24.69 -34.66 22.89
C PRO A 4 -23.83 -34.67 21.61
N PRO A 5 -24.07 -33.77 20.63
CA PRO A 5 -23.21 -33.63 19.47
C PRO A 5 -21.99 -32.75 19.73
N THR A 6 -20.93 -33.12 19.04
CA THR A 6 -19.50 -32.85 19.26
C THR A 6 -18.99 -31.46 18.88
N MET A 7 -17.95 -31.05 19.60
CA MET A 7 -17.07 -29.92 19.31
C MET A 7 -16.47 -29.96 17.89
N PHE A 8 -16.42 -28.82 17.22
CA PHE A 8 -15.43 -28.55 16.17
C PHE A 8 -14.48 -27.44 16.65
N ARG A 9 -13.34 -27.86 17.18
CA ARG A 9 -12.15 -27.03 17.42
C ARG A 9 -11.39 -26.90 16.09
N ALA A 10 -11.37 -25.73 15.50
CA ALA A 10 -10.40 -25.40 14.45
C ALA A 10 -9.13 -24.85 15.12
N ALA A 11 -8.06 -25.63 15.05
CA ALA A 11 -6.73 -25.22 15.43
C ALA A 11 -6.12 -24.36 14.31
N PHE A 12 -5.86 -23.08 14.58
CA PHE A 12 -4.94 -22.26 13.80
C PHE A 12 -3.67 -22.06 14.63
N SER A 13 -2.65 -22.87 14.35
CA SER A 13 -1.28 -22.59 14.74
C SER A 13 -0.43 -22.75 13.49
N ARG A 14 0.01 -21.64 12.91
CA ARG A 14 1.08 -21.60 11.91
C ARG A 14 2.24 -20.82 12.52
N CYS A 15 3.18 -21.56 13.09
CA CYS A 15 4.55 -21.11 13.28
C CYS A 15 5.18 -20.87 11.90
N TYR A 16 5.75 -19.69 11.72
CA TYR A 16 6.70 -19.41 10.64
C TYR A 16 8.03 -20.09 10.99
N THR A 17 8.45 -21.07 10.19
CA THR A 17 9.84 -21.54 10.17
C THR A 17 10.52 -20.98 8.93
N THR A 18 11.54 -20.17 9.18
CA THR A 18 12.49 -19.64 8.20
C THR A 18 13.45 -20.75 7.76
N ASN A 19 13.58 -20.99 6.46
CA ASN A 19 14.60 -21.90 5.92
C ASN A 19 15.64 -21.07 5.13
N SER A 20 16.83 -20.92 5.72
CA SER A 20 18.03 -20.40 5.05
C SER A 20 18.91 -21.58 4.61
N PRO A 21 19.50 -21.59 3.41
CA PRO A 21 20.44 -22.63 3.02
C PRO A 21 21.86 -22.38 3.61
N PRO A 22 22.63 -23.43 3.95
CA PRO A 22 23.89 -23.29 4.67
C PRO A 22 25.11 -23.07 3.77
N LEU A 23 26.07 -22.33 4.30
CA LEU A 23 27.47 -22.29 3.89
C LEU A 23 28.12 -23.69 4.05
N VAL A 24 28.88 -24.12 3.04
CA VAL A 24 29.88 -25.19 3.19
C VAL A 24 31.27 -24.65 2.83
N ARG A 25 32.20 -24.81 3.77
CA ARG A 25 33.63 -24.51 3.64
C ARG A 25 34.42 -25.78 3.27
N SER A 26 35.37 -25.56 2.36
CA SER A 26 36.70 -26.17 2.21
C SER A 26 36.83 -27.64 1.73
N TRP A 27 37.64 -27.83 0.68
CA TRP A 27 38.84 -28.67 0.75
C TRP A 27 39.82 -28.38 -0.40
N LYS A 28 41.11 -28.64 -0.13
CA LYS A 28 42.32 -28.40 -0.96
C LYS A 28 42.51 -29.50 -2.03
N GLY A 29 43.28 -29.22 -3.09
CA GLY A 29 43.93 -30.30 -3.85
C GLY A 29 44.42 -29.95 -5.27
N SER A 30 45.73 -30.02 -5.45
CA SER A 30 46.56 -29.74 -6.64
C SER A 30 46.33 -30.61 -7.89
N GLY A 31 46.44 -29.96 -9.06
CA GLY A 31 47.35 -30.30 -10.18
C GLY A 31 47.15 -31.58 -11.00
N ARG A 32 46.82 -31.44 -12.31
CA ARG A 32 47.63 -32.01 -13.42
C ARG A 32 47.16 -31.55 -14.80
N THR A 33 48.14 -31.37 -15.66
CA THR A 33 48.16 -31.09 -17.10
C THR A 33 47.39 -32.10 -17.96
N ARG A 34 46.86 -31.66 -19.12
CA ARG A 34 47.13 -32.27 -20.44
C ARG A 34 46.50 -31.50 -21.63
N ASN A 35 47.32 -31.36 -22.66
CA ASN A 35 47.03 -30.84 -24.00
C ASN A 35 45.92 -31.62 -24.74
N ALA A 36 45.19 -30.94 -25.64
CA ALA A 36 44.69 -31.56 -26.87
C ALA A 36 44.51 -30.49 -27.96
N ALA A 37 45.02 -30.82 -29.14
CA ALA A 37 45.23 -29.96 -30.30
C ALA A 37 43.94 -29.77 -31.13
N VAL A 38 43.83 -28.62 -31.82
CA VAL A 38 42.85 -28.40 -32.90
C VAL A 38 43.60 -28.34 -34.23
N ILE A 39 43.33 -29.33 -35.08
CA ILE A 39 43.85 -29.46 -36.45
C ILE A 39 42.91 -28.68 -37.40
N ARG A 40 43.50 -27.95 -38.36
CA ARG A 40 42.82 -27.24 -39.47
C ARG A 40 42.93 -28.01 -40.79
N HIS A 41 42.01 -27.66 -41.72
CA HIS A 41 42.05 -27.64 -43.21
C HIS A 41 41.06 -28.60 -43.94
N PRO A 42 40.72 -28.40 -45.24
CA PRO A 42 40.18 -27.19 -45.89
C PRO A 42 39.06 -27.48 -46.96
N HIS A 43 38.58 -26.40 -47.60
CA HIS A 43 37.69 -26.20 -48.79
C HIS A 43 37.37 -27.33 -49.80
N ARG A 44 36.14 -27.28 -50.37
CA ARG A 44 35.92 -27.06 -51.83
C ARG A 44 34.49 -26.59 -52.19
N HIS A 45 34.43 -25.73 -53.21
CA HIS A 45 33.30 -25.06 -53.84
C HIS A 45 32.29 -25.97 -54.56
N HIS A 46 31.03 -25.53 -54.65
CA HIS A 46 30.27 -25.54 -55.91
C HIS A 46 29.36 -24.31 -56.03
N ARG A 47 29.43 -23.71 -57.22
CA ARG A 47 28.75 -22.50 -57.70
C ARG A 47 27.47 -22.94 -58.41
N HIS A 48 26.33 -22.31 -58.13
CA HIS A 48 25.21 -22.27 -59.07
C HIS A 48 24.60 -20.86 -59.06
N VAL A 49 24.32 -20.37 -60.27
CA VAL A 49 23.93 -19.00 -60.61
C VAL A 49 22.50 -19.01 -61.14
N SER A 50 21.65 -18.14 -60.57
CA SER A 50 20.45 -17.46 -61.12
C SER A 50 19.20 -18.29 -61.51
N PRO A 51 17.97 -17.70 -61.56
CA PRO A 51 17.65 -16.27 -61.58
C PRO A 51 16.60 -15.76 -60.57
N THR A 52 16.66 -14.44 -60.39
CA THR A 52 15.66 -13.51 -59.87
C THR A 52 14.22 -13.82 -60.29
N ALA A 53 13.36 -14.07 -59.31
CA ALA A 53 11.92 -13.83 -59.44
C ALA A 53 11.60 -12.48 -58.79
N THR A 54 11.42 -11.48 -59.63
CA THR A 54 10.74 -10.23 -59.26
C THR A 54 9.30 -10.61 -58.95
N THR A 55 8.96 -10.71 -57.67
CA THR A 55 7.55 -10.79 -57.24
C THR A 55 6.93 -9.43 -57.51
N ALA A 56 6.21 -9.33 -58.62
CA ALA A 56 5.33 -8.19 -58.89
C ALA A 56 4.37 -8.07 -57.71
N SER A 57 4.41 -6.92 -57.01
CA SER A 57 3.43 -6.55 -56.00
C SER A 57 2.07 -6.47 -56.69
N ALA A 58 1.24 -7.49 -56.51
CA ALA A 58 -0.15 -7.41 -56.88
C ALA A 58 -0.78 -6.26 -56.07
N THR A 59 -1.25 -5.23 -56.76
CA THR A 59 -2.10 -4.19 -56.19
C THR A 59 -3.30 -4.88 -55.53
N PRO A 60 -3.54 -4.73 -54.21
CA PRO A 60 -4.67 -5.40 -53.60
C PRO A 60 -5.96 -4.87 -54.22
N ALA A 61 -6.82 -5.80 -54.64
CA ALA A 61 -8.15 -5.48 -55.13
C ALA A 61 -8.88 -4.69 -54.04
N ARG A 62 -9.22 -3.43 -54.35
CA ARG A 62 -9.90 -2.51 -53.44
C ARG A 62 -11.22 -3.15 -53.02
N MET A 63 -11.35 -3.50 -51.74
CA MET A 63 -12.58 -4.04 -51.14
C MET A 63 -13.63 -2.92 -51.05
N ASP A 64 -14.27 -2.58 -52.18
CA ASP A 64 -15.13 -1.39 -52.32
C ASP A 64 -16.43 -1.42 -51.48
N PHE A 65 -16.70 -2.50 -50.76
CA PHE A 65 -17.82 -2.63 -49.82
C PHE A 65 -17.43 -2.39 -48.34
N LEU A 66 -16.14 -2.17 -48.06
CA LEU A 66 -15.61 -1.97 -46.71
C LEU A 66 -14.59 -0.83 -46.71
N ASP A 67 -14.81 0.18 -45.86
CA ASP A 67 -13.81 1.23 -45.65
C ASP A 67 -12.74 0.74 -44.68
N GLU A 68 -11.65 0.18 -45.22
CA GLU A 68 -10.53 -0.30 -44.41
C GLU A 68 -9.92 0.82 -43.55
N ASN A 69 -10.02 2.09 -43.94
CA ASN A 69 -9.49 3.19 -43.14
C ASN A 69 -10.28 3.42 -41.85
N ASP A 70 -11.61 3.23 -41.88
CA ASP A 70 -12.46 3.29 -40.69
C ASP A 70 -12.00 2.25 -39.66
N PHE A 71 -11.85 0.99 -40.09
CA PHE A 71 -11.37 -0.09 -39.22
C PHE A 71 -9.91 0.11 -38.76
N ASN A 72 -9.01 0.58 -39.63
CA ASN A 72 -7.63 0.88 -39.24
C ASN A 72 -7.58 1.97 -38.16
N SER A 73 -8.44 2.99 -38.25
CA SER A 73 -8.53 4.03 -37.22
C SER A 73 -8.99 3.46 -35.87
N MET A 74 -9.95 2.52 -35.87
CA MET A 74 -10.38 1.83 -34.65
C MET A 74 -9.27 0.96 -34.07
N ILE A 75 -8.53 0.25 -34.91
CA ILE A 75 -7.39 -0.58 -34.49
C ILE A 75 -6.31 0.29 -33.81
N ASP A 76 -5.97 1.43 -34.39
CA ASP A 76 -4.95 2.32 -33.83
C ASP A 76 -5.43 3.02 -32.55
N ALA A 77 -6.72 3.37 -32.46
CA ALA A 77 -7.33 3.85 -31.22
C ALA A 77 -7.28 2.79 -30.10
N MET A 78 -7.56 1.52 -30.41
CA MET A 78 -7.46 0.41 -29.44
C MET A 78 -6.03 0.21 -28.93
N LYS A 79 -5.03 0.22 -29.82
CA LYS A 79 -3.61 0.14 -29.42
C LYS A 79 -3.22 1.29 -28.49
N THR A 80 -3.60 2.51 -28.84
CA THR A 80 -3.30 3.71 -28.03
C THR A 80 -3.91 3.59 -26.63
N TYR A 81 -5.17 3.15 -26.55
CA TYR A 81 -5.84 2.91 -25.27
C TYR A 81 -5.13 1.84 -24.43
N ASP A 82 -4.71 0.74 -25.04
CA ASP A 82 -3.99 -0.34 -24.34
C ASP A 82 -2.65 0.15 -23.79
N GLU A 83 -1.89 0.95 -24.55
CA GLU A 83 -0.65 1.58 -24.09
C GLU A 83 -0.87 2.55 -22.92
N GLN A 84 -1.92 3.36 -23.00
CA GLN A 84 -2.35 4.28 -21.93
C GLN A 84 -2.75 3.50 -20.67
N ARG A 85 -3.54 2.44 -20.81
CA ARG A 85 -3.94 1.56 -19.72
C ARG A 85 -2.73 0.94 -19.02
N ASP A 86 -1.78 0.45 -19.79
CA ASP A 86 -0.54 -0.12 -19.27
C ASP A 86 0.27 0.91 -18.47
N THR A 87 0.33 2.15 -18.96
CA THR A 87 0.98 3.28 -18.29
C THR A 87 0.28 3.59 -16.96
N VAL A 88 -1.04 3.73 -16.96
CA VAL A 88 -1.84 3.97 -15.74
C VAL A 88 -1.62 2.86 -14.72
N ILE A 89 -1.65 1.59 -15.13
CA ILE A 89 -1.44 0.46 -14.22
C ILE A 89 -0.04 0.50 -13.59
N LYS A 90 1.01 0.73 -14.40
CA LYS A 90 2.41 0.72 -13.93
C LYS A 90 2.67 1.89 -12.98
N ARG A 91 2.32 3.11 -13.38
CA ARG A 91 2.58 4.32 -12.59
C ARG A 91 1.69 4.40 -11.34
N SER A 92 0.46 3.88 -11.37
CA SER A 92 -0.37 3.81 -10.16
C SER A 92 0.24 2.92 -9.07
N ARG A 93 1.02 1.88 -9.45
CA ARG A 93 1.78 1.08 -8.47
C ARG A 93 2.89 1.89 -7.80
N ASP A 94 3.46 2.86 -8.51
CA ASP A 94 4.45 3.77 -7.94
C ASP A 94 3.79 4.70 -6.92
N VAL A 95 2.57 5.21 -7.18
CA VAL A 95 1.76 5.94 -6.19
C VAL A 95 1.56 5.08 -4.93
N THR A 96 1.06 3.86 -5.07
CA THR A 96 0.87 2.94 -3.93
C THR A 96 2.17 2.69 -3.17
N LYS A 97 3.29 2.51 -3.88
CA LYS A 97 4.60 2.27 -3.27
C LYS A 97 5.06 3.48 -2.46
N ALA A 98 5.02 4.67 -3.04
CA ALA A 98 5.43 5.90 -2.37
C ALA A 98 4.58 6.15 -1.11
N SER A 99 3.26 5.96 -1.19
CA SER A 99 2.36 6.09 -0.04
C SER A 99 2.71 5.12 1.09
N LYS A 100 3.03 3.85 0.79
CA LYS A 100 3.47 2.87 1.80
C LYS A 100 4.79 3.24 2.45
N VAL A 101 5.74 3.75 1.66
CA VAL A 101 7.02 4.24 2.19
C VAL A 101 6.77 5.45 3.10
N ALA A 102 5.87 6.35 2.73
CA ALA A 102 5.50 7.48 3.57
C ALA A 102 4.93 7.03 4.92
N ILE A 103 3.95 6.10 4.93
CA ILE A 103 3.37 5.54 6.16
C ILE A 103 4.46 4.90 7.03
N TYR A 104 5.39 4.16 6.42
CA TYR A 104 6.52 3.57 7.15
C TYR A 104 7.43 4.64 7.78
N CYS A 105 7.73 5.71 7.06
CA CYS A 105 8.51 6.85 7.58
C CYS A 105 7.78 7.58 8.72
N LEU A 106 6.46 7.77 8.63
CA LEU A 106 5.65 8.40 9.67
C LEU A 106 5.73 7.65 11.01
N HIS A 107 5.63 6.33 10.99
CA HIS A 107 5.78 5.49 12.20
C HIS A 107 7.17 5.57 12.83
N ARG A 108 8.18 6.01 12.08
CA ARG A 108 9.56 6.17 12.54
C ARG A 108 9.89 7.62 12.92
N GLY A 109 8.95 8.54 12.79
CA GLY A 109 9.18 9.97 13.00
C GLY A 109 10.04 10.64 11.92
N GLU A 110 10.21 10.01 10.76
CA GLU A 110 10.99 10.54 9.63
C GLU A 110 10.10 11.43 8.74
N LEU A 111 9.66 12.57 9.29
CA LEU A 111 8.59 13.41 8.71
C LEU A 111 8.97 13.99 7.34
N GLU A 112 10.20 14.45 7.16
CA GLU A 112 10.65 15.05 5.90
C GLU A 112 10.69 14.01 4.76
N LYS A 113 11.04 12.76 5.09
CA LYS A 113 11.01 11.67 4.10
C LYS A 113 9.58 11.26 3.76
N ALA A 114 8.69 11.24 4.75
CA ALA A 114 7.28 11.00 4.50
C ALA A 114 6.69 12.06 3.57
N ASP A 115 7.00 13.34 3.80
CA ASP A 115 6.55 14.44 2.96
C ASP A 115 7.07 14.35 1.53
N ALA A 116 8.34 13.98 1.36
CA ALA A 116 8.93 13.78 0.04
C ALA A 116 8.18 12.67 -0.73
N GLN A 117 7.85 11.56 -0.06
CA GLN A 117 7.11 10.45 -0.67
C GLN A 117 5.63 10.80 -0.97
N ILE A 118 4.97 11.56 -0.11
CA ILE A 118 3.61 12.05 -0.36
C ILE A 118 3.58 13.01 -1.55
N THR A 119 4.58 13.90 -1.64
CA THR A 119 4.74 14.83 -2.77
C THR A 119 4.99 14.06 -4.08
N GLU A 120 5.83 13.02 -4.04
CA GLU A 120 6.08 12.14 -5.19
C GLU A 120 4.79 11.42 -5.63
N ALA A 121 4.04 10.83 -4.69
CA ALA A 121 2.77 10.17 -4.97
C ALA A 121 1.75 11.12 -5.63
N ALA A 122 1.63 12.35 -5.11
CA ALA A 122 0.76 13.38 -5.68
C ALA A 122 1.18 13.77 -7.10
N ALA A 123 2.47 13.97 -7.34
CA ALA A 123 2.99 14.33 -8.66
C ALA A 123 2.73 13.23 -9.71
N ILE A 124 2.87 11.96 -9.33
CA ILE A 124 2.55 10.83 -10.23
C ILE A 124 1.04 10.76 -10.51
N ALA A 125 0.20 11.02 -9.50
CA ALA A 125 -1.25 11.09 -9.72
C ALA A 125 -1.63 12.21 -10.70
N ASP A 126 -1.00 13.39 -10.57
CA ASP A 126 -1.18 14.51 -11.50
C ASP A 126 -0.67 14.18 -12.91
N GLU A 127 0.45 13.47 -13.05
CA GLU A 127 0.98 12.99 -14.33
C GLU A 127 -0.01 12.08 -15.05
N LEU A 128 -0.71 11.21 -14.31
CA LEU A 128 -1.69 10.27 -14.86
C LEU A 128 -3.05 10.91 -15.18
N TRP A 129 -3.36 12.05 -14.58
CA TRP A 129 -4.68 12.67 -14.68
C TRP A 129 -5.13 12.91 -16.14
N PRO A 130 -4.33 13.47 -17.06
CA PRO A 130 -4.78 13.69 -18.43
C PRO A 130 -5.21 12.41 -19.17
N ILE A 131 -4.54 11.28 -18.89
CA ILE A 131 -4.89 9.98 -19.49
C ILE A 131 -6.21 9.46 -18.92
N VAL A 132 -6.38 9.58 -17.60
CA VAL A 132 -7.57 9.11 -16.89
C VAL A 132 -8.79 9.97 -17.20
N GLU A 133 -8.61 11.29 -17.31
CA GLU A 133 -9.66 12.25 -17.67
C GLU A 133 -10.16 12.00 -19.10
N ALA A 134 -9.24 11.74 -20.04
CA ALA A 134 -9.59 11.38 -21.41
C ALA A 134 -10.27 9.99 -21.52
N ASN A 135 -10.03 9.10 -20.56
CA ASN A 135 -10.50 7.72 -20.56
C ASN A 135 -11.14 7.34 -19.23
N ALA A 136 -12.42 7.68 -19.03
CA ALA A 136 -13.13 7.48 -17.78
C ALA A 136 -13.09 6.03 -17.23
N THR A 137 -12.99 5.02 -18.10
CA THR A 137 -12.86 3.60 -17.71
C THR A 137 -11.55 3.29 -16.98
N LEU A 138 -10.51 4.09 -17.16
CA LEU A 138 -9.21 3.96 -16.49
C LEU A 138 -9.16 4.61 -15.10
N ARG A 139 -10.21 5.34 -14.69
CA ARG A 139 -10.30 5.98 -13.36
C ARG A 139 -10.33 4.98 -12.22
N HIS A 140 -10.98 3.85 -12.45
CA HIS A 140 -11.13 2.77 -11.47
C HIS A 140 -9.94 1.80 -11.49
N GLY A 141 -9.95 0.82 -10.59
CA GLY A 141 -8.89 -0.19 -10.54
C GLY A 141 -7.59 0.40 -9.97
N SER A 142 -6.49 0.28 -10.70
CA SER A 142 -5.15 0.62 -10.19
C SER A 142 -5.00 2.08 -9.79
N TYR A 143 -5.58 3.02 -10.54
CA TYR A 143 -5.47 4.45 -10.24
C TYR A 143 -6.22 4.82 -8.96
N ALA A 144 -7.49 4.43 -8.85
CA ALA A 144 -8.28 4.59 -7.63
C ALA A 144 -7.62 3.94 -6.39
N ALA A 145 -7.06 2.73 -6.54
CA ALA A 145 -6.35 2.06 -5.46
C ALA A 145 -5.07 2.82 -5.02
N GLY A 146 -4.33 3.40 -5.97
CA GLY A 146 -3.19 4.27 -5.66
C GLY A 146 -3.62 5.54 -4.92
N LEU A 147 -4.69 6.18 -5.35
CA LEU A 147 -5.24 7.39 -4.73
C LEU A 147 -5.79 7.14 -3.32
N GLU A 148 -6.40 5.98 -3.07
CA GLU A 148 -6.87 5.60 -1.74
C GLU A 148 -5.71 5.46 -0.74
N GLU A 149 -4.62 4.79 -1.14
CA GLU A 149 -3.40 4.66 -0.33
C GLU A 149 -2.69 6.02 -0.16
N TYR A 150 -2.68 6.86 -1.20
CA TYR A 150 -2.20 8.25 -1.10
C TYR A 150 -3.01 9.08 -0.09
N ALA A 151 -4.33 8.97 -0.12
CA ALA A 151 -5.19 9.65 0.85
C ALA A 151 -4.89 9.19 2.29
N GLU A 152 -4.72 7.89 2.52
CA GLU A 152 -4.30 7.35 3.82
C GLU A 152 -2.99 7.98 4.31
N ALA A 153 -1.95 7.97 3.47
CA ALA A 153 -0.64 8.52 3.82
C ALA A 153 -0.70 10.03 4.11
N ALA A 154 -1.40 10.81 3.27
CA ALA A 154 -1.53 12.25 3.44
C ALA A 154 -2.33 12.62 4.69
N VAL A 155 -3.45 11.92 4.95
CA VAL A 155 -4.25 12.10 6.17
C VAL A 155 -3.42 11.75 7.40
N PHE A 156 -2.67 10.65 7.38
CA PHE A 156 -1.85 10.24 8.51
C PHE A 156 -0.74 11.27 8.80
N ALA A 157 -0.04 11.76 7.75
CA ALA A 157 0.98 12.78 7.91
C ALA A 157 0.41 14.07 8.51
N HIS A 158 -0.75 14.52 8.02
CA HIS A 158 -1.41 15.71 8.56
C HIS A 158 -1.82 15.51 10.02
N PHE A 159 -2.35 14.34 10.38
CA PHE A 159 -2.69 14.03 11.76
C PHE A 159 -1.46 14.05 12.67
N VAL A 160 -0.35 13.41 12.29
CA VAL A 160 0.88 13.39 13.11
C VAL A 160 1.40 14.80 13.38
N LYS A 161 1.24 15.73 12.43
CA LYS A 161 1.71 17.11 12.55
C LYS A 161 0.76 18.04 13.31
N THR A 162 -0.54 17.84 13.18
CA THR A 162 -1.55 18.83 13.62
C THR A 162 -2.55 18.29 14.65
N GLY A 163 -2.62 16.97 14.81
CA GLY A 163 -3.67 16.31 15.56
C GLY A 163 -5.05 16.37 14.91
N ASN A 164 -5.18 16.79 13.65
CA ASN A 164 -6.46 16.94 12.96
C ASN A 164 -6.54 16.04 11.72
N LEU A 165 -7.77 15.83 11.23
CA LEU A 165 -8.01 15.12 9.98
C LEU A 165 -7.84 16.07 8.79
N LEU A 166 -7.09 15.64 7.77
CA LEU A 166 -6.90 16.41 6.53
C LEU A 166 -8.22 16.50 5.74
N PRO A 167 -8.77 17.69 5.44
CA PRO A 167 -9.99 17.81 4.64
C PRO A 167 -9.83 17.28 3.20
N SER A 168 -10.87 16.65 2.65
CA SER A 168 -10.86 16.10 1.29
C SER A 168 -10.55 17.14 0.20
N ALA A 169 -10.94 18.41 0.40
CA ALA A 169 -10.64 19.49 -0.53
C ALA A 169 -9.13 19.74 -0.73
N GLN A 170 -8.28 19.25 0.18
CA GLN A 170 -6.82 19.35 0.06
C GLN A 170 -6.21 18.19 -0.75
N LEU A 171 -7.03 17.23 -1.21
CA LEU A 171 -6.63 16.07 -2.01
C LEU A 171 -7.43 16.04 -3.32
N PRO A 172 -7.18 16.97 -4.28
CA PRO A 172 -8.05 17.22 -5.42
C PRO A 172 -8.18 16.06 -6.42
N ARG A 173 -7.29 15.06 -6.37
CA ARG A 173 -7.37 13.85 -7.20
C ARG A 173 -8.17 12.73 -6.58
N CYS A 174 -8.40 12.77 -5.28
CA CYS A 174 -9.20 11.79 -4.57
C CYS A 174 -10.67 12.19 -4.67
N ASP A 175 -11.49 11.37 -5.32
CA ASP A 175 -12.93 11.55 -5.22
C ASP A 175 -13.40 11.06 -3.84
N ARG A 176 -14.71 11.21 -3.59
CA ARG A 176 -15.36 10.82 -2.35
C ARG A 176 -14.94 9.41 -1.89
N ASP A 177 -14.92 8.44 -2.79
CA ASP A 177 -14.73 7.04 -2.40
C ASP A 177 -13.27 6.75 -2.03
N GLU A 178 -12.29 7.29 -2.75
CA GLU A 178 -10.87 7.13 -2.39
C GLU A 178 -10.53 7.87 -1.09
N TYR A 179 -11.08 9.07 -0.89
CA TYR A 179 -10.87 9.80 0.37
C TYR A 179 -11.50 9.06 1.57
N LEU A 180 -12.75 8.62 1.46
CA LEU A 180 -13.40 7.87 2.55
C LEU A 180 -12.69 6.54 2.81
N GLY A 181 -12.23 5.86 1.76
CA GLY A 181 -11.45 4.63 1.85
C GLY A 181 -10.12 4.86 2.58
N GLY A 182 -9.36 5.87 2.18
CA GLY A 182 -8.10 6.24 2.80
C GLY A 182 -8.25 6.68 4.25
N VAL A 183 -9.31 7.40 4.61
CA VAL A 183 -9.63 7.76 6.01
C VAL A 183 -9.93 6.52 6.85
N LEU A 184 -10.65 5.53 6.30
CA LEU A 184 -10.94 4.28 7.01
C LEU A 184 -9.67 3.45 7.22
N ASP A 185 -8.82 3.32 6.21
CA ASP A 185 -7.55 2.60 6.33
C ASP A 185 -6.58 3.30 7.29
N PHE A 186 -6.51 4.64 7.24
CA PHE A 186 -5.79 5.48 8.20
C PHE A 186 -6.12 5.13 9.65
N THR A 187 -7.36 4.78 9.98
CA THR A 187 -7.70 4.42 11.37
C THR A 187 -6.94 3.18 11.86
N GLY A 188 -6.59 2.26 10.95
CA GLY A 188 -5.73 1.11 11.23
C GLY A 188 -4.31 1.52 11.57
N GLU A 189 -3.71 2.40 10.77
CA GLU A 189 -2.37 2.94 11.03
C GLU A 189 -2.35 3.85 12.27
N LEU A 190 -3.43 4.59 12.52
CA LEU A 190 -3.61 5.38 13.74
C LEU A 190 -3.64 4.48 14.99
N ASN A 191 -4.23 3.29 14.92
CA ASN A 191 -4.15 2.32 16.01
C ASN A 191 -2.71 1.86 16.26
N ARG A 192 -1.94 1.62 15.21
CA ARG A 192 -0.52 1.28 15.37
C ARG A 192 0.28 2.41 16.02
N TYR A 193 0.04 3.65 15.61
CA TYR A 193 0.62 4.84 16.23
C TYR A 193 0.20 4.98 17.70
N CYS A 194 -1.08 4.77 18.00
CA CYS A 194 -1.65 4.79 19.34
C CYS A 194 -0.94 3.82 20.29
N ILE A 195 -0.67 2.58 19.86
CA ILE A 195 0.08 1.60 20.67
C ILE A 195 1.53 2.05 20.92
N ALA A 196 2.19 2.64 19.92
CA ALA A 196 3.54 3.19 20.11
C ALA A 196 3.55 4.32 21.15
N LYS A 197 2.54 5.20 21.12
CA LYS A 197 2.36 6.28 22.12
C LYS A 197 2.02 5.75 23.51
N ALA A 198 1.18 4.72 23.61
CA ALA A 198 0.89 4.05 24.87
C ALA A 198 2.14 3.43 25.50
N THR A 199 3.05 2.88 24.68
CA THR A 199 4.32 2.29 25.14
C THR A 199 5.20 3.30 25.88
N VAL A 200 5.21 4.56 25.44
CA VAL A 200 5.91 5.68 26.10
C VAL A 200 5.03 6.44 27.09
N ARG A 201 3.85 5.89 27.44
CA ARG A 201 2.87 6.46 28.39
C ARG A 201 2.38 7.87 28.03
N ASP A 202 2.33 8.19 26.74
CA ASP A 202 1.75 9.44 26.23
C ASP A 202 0.22 9.34 26.20
N VAL A 203 -0.41 9.48 27.37
CA VAL A 203 -1.87 9.31 27.56
C VAL A 203 -2.67 10.33 26.74
N GLU A 204 -2.16 11.55 26.59
CA GLU A 204 -2.80 12.59 25.80
C GLU A 204 -2.89 12.19 24.32
N ALA A 205 -1.77 11.73 23.73
CA ALA A 205 -1.78 11.29 22.33
C ALA A 205 -2.68 10.07 22.12
N VAL A 206 -2.68 9.10 23.05
CA VAL A 206 -3.56 7.93 22.99
C VAL A 206 -5.04 8.35 23.05
N THR A 207 -5.37 9.29 23.94
CA THR A 207 -6.73 9.85 24.06
C THR A 207 -7.15 10.53 22.76
N LYS A 208 -6.28 11.36 22.19
CA LYS A 208 -6.52 12.03 20.91
C LYS A 208 -6.75 11.05 19.75
N CYS A 209 -6.00 9.95 19.70
CA CYS A 209 -6.20 8.90 18.70
C CYS A 209 -7.60 8.28 18.82
N ARG A 210 -8.00 7.91 20.05
CA ARG A 210 -9.31 7.32 20.33
C ARG A 210 -10.44 8.27 19.96
N ASP A 211 -10.35 9.54 20.34
CA ASP A 211 -11.41 10.52 20.13
C ASP A 211 -11.65 10.83 18.66
N ILE A 212 -10.60 10.86 17.84
CA ILE A 212 -10.76 10.98 16.39
C ILE A 212 -11.50 9.77 15.81
N VAL A 213 -11.12 8.55 16.21
CA VAL A 213 -11.79 7.34 15.70
C VAL A 213 -13.25 7.28 16.15
N ASP A 214 -13.55 7.72 17.37
CA ASP A 214 -14.92 7.82 17.88
C ASP A 214 -15.74 8.87 17.10
N ALA A 215 -15.17 10.05 16.86
CA ALA A 215 -15.80 11.08 16.03
C ALA A 215 -16.03 10.60 14.58
N LEU A 216 -15.05 9.88 13.99
CA LEU A 216 -15.20 9.26 12.69
C LEU A 216 -16.33 8.23 12.70
N MET A 217 -16.42 7.36 13.71
CA MET A 217 -17.54 6.41 13.84
C MET A 217 -18.90 7.13 13.79
N GLY A 218 -19.05 8.21 14.56
CA GLY A 218 -20.25 9.04 14.55
C GLY A 218 -20.58 9.65 13.18
N ILE A 219 -19.55 10.10 12.45
CA ILE A 219 -19.72 10.65 11.09
C ILE A 219 -20.11 9.56 10.10
N PHE A 220 -19.41 8.43 10.11
CA PHE A 220 -19.61 7.32 9.17
C PHE A 220 -20.98 6.63 9.35
N LEU A 221 -21.58 6.70 10.55
CA LEU A 221 -22.97 6.28 10.80
C LEU A 221 -24.00 7.06 9.97
N ARG A 222 -23.69 8.30 9.56
CA ARG A 222 -24.60 9.13 8.75
C ARG A 222 -24.53 8.81 7.26
N PHE A 223 -23.58 7.99 6.83
CA PHE A 223 -23.47 7.56 5.44
C PHE A 223 -24.30 6.30 5.21
N ASP A 224 -25.07 6.30 4.12
CA ASP A 224 -25.80 5.13 3.65
C ASP A 224 -24.92 4.28 2.72
N PHE A 225 -23.98 3.53 3.31
CA PHE A 225 -23.12 2.63 2.55
C PHE A 225 -23.89 1.38 2.11
N ARG A 226 -24.05 1.22 0.80
CA ARG A 226 -24.47 -0.05 0.20
C ARG A 226 -23.40 -1.12 0.38
N ASN A 227 -23.76 -2.38 0.12
CA ASN A 227 -22.79 -3.48 0.08
C ASN A 227 -21.65 -3.16 -0.89
N GLY A 228 -20.41 -3.09 -0.38
CA GLY A 228 -19.24 -2.66 -1.14
C GLY A 228 -17.96 -2.62 -0.30
N ALA A 229 -16.86 -2.16 -0.90
CA ALA A 229 -15.56 -2.10 -0.24
C ALA A 229 -15.57 -1.17 0.99
N LEU A 230 -16.12 0.04 0.84
CA LEU A 230 -16.26 1.01 1.94
C LEU A 230 -17.07 0.46 3.12
N ARG A 231 -18.16 -0.28 2.85
CA ARG A 231 -18.96 -0.91 3.91
C ARG A 231 -18.13 -1.88 4.75
N LYS A 232 -17.32 -2.72 4.11
CA LYS A 232 -16.44 -3.68 4.80
C LYS A 232 -15.40 -2.98 5.67
N LYS A 233 -14.78 -1.92 5.14
CA LYS A 233 -13.81 -1.10 5.88
C LYS A 233 -14.45 -0.38 7.06
N TYR A 234 -15.62 0.21 6.86
CA TYR A 234 -16.39 0.85 7.92
C TYR A 234 -16.82 -0.15 9.00
N ASP A 235 -17.26 -1.35 8.64
CA ASP A 235 -17.60 -2.40 9.62
C ASP A 235 -16.41 -2.80 10.51
N ALA A 236 -15.17 -2.64 10.01
CA ALA A 236 -13.95 -2.90 10.77
C ALA A 236 -13.65 -1.80 11.81
N LEU A 237 -14.13 -0.57 11.60
CA LEU A 237 -13.83 0.62 12.41
C LEU A 237 -14.17 0.41 13.90
N LYS A 238 -15.26 -0.31 14.21
CA LYS A 238 -15.69 -0.56 15.59
C LYS A 238 -14.68 -1.37 16.39
N TYR A 239 -13.95 -2.27 15.72
CA TYR A 239 -12.91 -3.07 16.34
C TYR A 239 -11.66 -2.23 16.58
N THR A 240 -11.34 -1.30 15.66
CA THR A 240 -10.26 -0.33 15.83
C THR A 240 -10.53 0.57 17.04
N LEU A 241 -11.73 1.15 17.14
CA LEU A 241 -12.13 1.95 18.29
C LEU A 241 -12.00 1.16 19.60
N LYS A 242 -12.53 -0.06 19.63
CA LYS A 242 -12.48 -0.92 20.81
C LYS A 242 -11.05 -1.22 21.27
N LYS A 243 -10.11 -1.41 20.33
CA LYS A 243 -8.69 -1.59 20.65
C LYS A 243 -8.11 -0.36 21.37
N MET A 244 -8.36 0.83 20.84
CA MET A 244 -7.87 2.08 21.46
C MET A 244 -8.50 2.33 22.84
N GLU A 245 -9.79 2.03 23.02
CA GLU A 245 -10.45 2.11 24.33
C GLU A 245 -9.83 1.14 25.34
N ASN A 246 -9.52 -0.08 24.92
CA ASN A 246 -8.84 -1.05 25.79
C ASN A 246 -7.43 -0.57 26.16
N THR A 247 -6.69 0.02 25.22
CA THR A 247 -5.37 0.60 25.50
C THR A 247 -5.44 1.73 26.53
N LEU A 248 -6.42 2.63 26.43
CA LEU A 248 -6.64 3.68 27.45
C LEU A 248 -7.00 3.09 28.80
N TYR A 249 -7.88 2.07 28.81
CA TYR A 249 -8.25 1.38 30.04
C TYR A 249 -7.03 0.74 30.72
N GLU A 250 -6.17 0.04 29.98
CA GLU A 250 -4.94 -0.56 30.50
C GLU A 250 -3.97 0.50 31.08
N LEU A 251 -3.82 1.65 30.41
CA LEU A 251 -3.04 2.77 30.93
C LEU A 251 -3.62 3.32 32.25
N SER A 252 -4.95 3.39 32.37
CA SER A 252 -5.62 3.85 33.60
C SER A 252 -5.43 2.89 34.77
N LEU A 253 -5.42 1.57 34.52
CA LEU A 253 -5.19 0.57 35.56
C LEU A 253 -3.75 0.62 36.07
N THR A 254 -2.79 0.76 35.16
CA THR A 254 -1.36 0.81 35.52
C THR A 254 -0.99 2.09 36.27
N SER A 255 -1.58 3.23 35.92
CA SER A 255 -1.39 4.48 36.68
C SER A 255 -2.00 4.40 38.08
N ALA A 256 -3.21 3.85 38.22
CA ALA A 256 -3.86 3.64 39.52
C ALA A 256 -3.07 2.67 40.41
N ALA A 257 -2.50 1.60 39.83
CA ALA A 257 -1.63 0.67 40.57
C ALA A 257 -0.34 1.35 41.03
N ALA A 258 0.32 2.12 40.16
CA ALA A 258 1.53 2.85 40.52
C ALA A 258 1.30 3.89 41.61
N LYS A 259 0.14 4.56 41.62
CA LYS A 259 -0.27 5.50 42.68
C LYS A 259 -0.42 4.79 44.02
N ARG A 260 -1.18 3.69 44.07
CA ARG A 260 -1.35 2.89 45.30
C ARG A 260 -0.02 2.39 45.86
N SER A 261 0.89 1.92 45.01
CA SER A 261 2.22 1.48 45.45
C SER A 261 3.08 2.60 46.04
N ARG A 262 2.87 3.86 45.63
CA ARG A 262 3.56 5.02 46.25
C ARG A 262 2.95 5.39 47.60
N GLU A 263 1.62 5.35 47.70
CA GLU A 263 0.88 5.60 48.94
C GLU A 263 1.22 4.54 50.01
N ASP A 264 1.23 3.25 49.64
CA ASP A 264 1.61 2.14 50.55
C ASP A 264 3.08 2.19 50.99
N ALA A 265 3.96 2.79 50.19
CA ALA A 265 5.37 2.96 50.51
C ALA A 265 5.64 4.12 51.50
N GLY A 266 4.60 4.84 51.95
CA GLY A 266 4.74 5.96 52.87
C GLY A 266 5.53 7.14 52.29
N MET A 267 5.65 7.21 50.96
CA MET A 267 6.21 8.38 50.28
C MET A 267 5.11 9.41 50.11
N ASP A 268 4.69 10.01 51.22
CA ASP A 268 4.00 11.29 51.17
C ASP A 268 4.97 12.29 50.54
N ALA A 269 4.50 12.99 49.51
CA ALA A 269 5.24 14.09 48.93
C ALA A 269 5.34 15.18 49.99
N ASP A 270 6.51 15.28 50.64
CA ASP A 270 7.01 16.55 51.13
C ASP A 270 7.15 17.47 49.91
N ASP A 271 6.08 18.20 49.59
CA ASP A 271 6.20 19.49 48.90
C ASP A 271 5.93 20.58 49.92
N GLU A 272 7.03 21.22 50.28
CA GLU A 272 7.15 22.24 51.30
C GLU A 272 6.30 23.47 50.96
N GLY A 273 5.40 23.82 51.88
CA GLY A 273 5.12 25.22 52.10
C GLY A 273 6.25 25.85 52.92
N VAL A 274 7.22 26.51 52.26
CA VAL A 274 8.08 27.58 52.79
C VAL A 274 8.52 28.40 51.58
N GLY A 275 8.34 29.71 51.41
CA GLY A 275 8.03 30.84 52.27
C GLY A 275 8.72 32.07 51.65
N GLY A 276 8.05 33.22 51.56
CA GLY A 276 8.64 34.49 51.10
C GLY A 276 7.74 35.32 50.19
#